data_AF-A0AAD7AM45-F1
#
_entry.id   AF-A0AAD7AM45-F1
#
_cell.length_a   1.000
_cell.length_b   1.000
_cell.length_c   1.000
_cell.angle_alpha   90.00
_cell.angle_beta   90.00
_cell.angle_gamma   90.00
#
_symmetry.space_group_name_H-M   'P 1'
#
loop_
_entity.id
_entity.type
_entity.pdbx_description
1 polymer ?
#
loop_
_entity_poly.entity_id
_entity_poly.type
_entity_poly.pdbx_seq_one_letter_code
_entity_poly.pdbx_strand_id
1 'polypeptide(L)'
;MLILDVKTRWSSTHQMMNRALKYRPAITQFIADNPDLHGVELTMHDWNAISLVSDWLFHFRSATSQMSIISRPLLSLTHKIFRGLQKTLKEKLVALPKDSSSELGTH
;
A
#
# COMPACT_ATOMS: atom_id res chain seq x y z
N MET A 1 -7.05 9.76 -16.19
CA MET A 1 -6.73 8.31 -16.19
C MET A 1 -7.76 7.61 -15.30
N LEU A 2 -8.58 6.74 -15.87
CA LEU A 2 -9.65 6.03 -15.17
C LEU A 2 -9.04 4.92 -14.30
N ILE A 3 -9.37 4.86 -13.01
CA ILE A 3 -9.00 3.73 -12.15
C ILE A 3 -10.07 2.66 -12.36
N LEU A 4 -9.77 1.62 -13.14
CA LEU A 4 -10.65 0.47 -13.30
C LEU A 4 -10.62 -0.37 -12.02
N ASP A 5 -11.79 -0.65 -11.46
CA ASP A 5 -11.95 -1.45 -10.25
C ASP A 5 -11.72 -2.93 -10.58
N VAL A 6 -10.44 -3.33 -10.64
CA VAL A 6 -10.08 -4.74 -10.68
C VAL A 6 -10.25 -5.29 -9.27
N LYS A 7 -10.90 -6.45 -9.11
CA LYS A 7 -11.23 -7.15 -7.85
C LYS A 7 -10.08 -7.32 -6.84
N THR A 8 -8.85 -6.96 -7.20
CA THR A 8 -7.69 -6.91 -6.31
C THR A 8 -7.60 -5.56 -5.59
N ARG A 9 -8.33 -5.47 -4.47
CA ARG A 9 -8.43 -4.36 -3.50
C ARG A 9 -7.09 -3.66 -3.19
N TRP A 10 -5.96 -4.37 -3.27
CA TRP A 10 -4.64 -3.82 -2.96
C TRP A 10 -4.16 -2.71 -3.91
N SER A 11 -4.55 -2.75 -5.19
CA SER A 11 -4.10 -1.75 -6.17
C SER A 11 -4.82 -0.41 -6.04
N SER A 12 -6.10 -0.42 -5.70
CA SER A 12 -6.87 0.80 -5.41
C SER A 12 -6.44 1.40 -4.07
N THR A 13 -6.27 0.57 -3.03
CA THR A 13 -5.73 1.01 -1.73
C THR A 13 -4.34 1.65 -1.88
N HIS A 14 -3.41 1.03 -2.63
CA HIS A 14 -2.09 1.62 -2.90
C HIS A 14 -2.19 2.99 -3.58
N GLN A 15 -3.07 3.13 -4.58
CA GLN A 15 -3.24 4.39 -5.30
C GLN A 15 -3.83 5.48 -4.41
N MET A 16 -4.83 5.13 -3.60
CA MET A 16 -5.43 6.01 -2.61
C MET A 16 -4.39 6.49 -1.60
N MET A 17 -3.63 5.57 -0.99
CA MET A 17 -2.59 5.91 -0.01
C MET A 17 -1.50 6.80 -0.59
N ASN A 18 -1.00 6.51 -1.79
CA ASN A 18 -0.04 7.40 -2.47
C ASN A 18 -0.63 8.79 -2.74
N ARG A 19 -1.92 8.88 -3.07
CA ARG A 19 -2.58 10.16 -3.29
C ARG A 19 -2.72 10.94 -1.99
N ALA A 20 -3.06 10.26 -0.90
CA ALA A 20 -3.13 10.85 0.44
C ALA A 20 -1.76 11.36 0.89
N LEU A 21 -0.69 10.57 0.74
CA LEU A 21 0.69 10.99 1.04
C LEU A 21 1.11 12.21 0.23
N LYS A 22 0.82 12.21 -1.08
CA LYS A 22 1.12 13.36 -1.97
C LYS A 22 0.39 14.64 -1.56
N TYR A 23 -0.83 14.52 -1.05
CA TYR A 23 -1.66 15.66 -0.64
C TYR A 23 -1.74 15.87 0.86
N ARG A 24 -0.82 15.28 1.64
CA ARG A 24 -0.79 15.43 3.09
C ARG A 24 -0.95 16.90 3.55
N PRO A 25 -0.22 17.89 2.99
CA PRO A 25 -0.40 19.29 3.41
C PRO A 25 -1.81 19.82 3.16
N ALA A 26 -2.40 19.48 2.01
CA ALA A 26 -3.75 19.92 1.65
C ALA A 26 -4.82 19.24 2.52
N ILE A 27 -4.63 17.95 2.85
CA ILE A 27 -5.53 17.21 3.76
C ILE A 27 -5.46 17.81 5.17
N THR A 28 -4.25 18.07 5.69
CA THR A 28 -4.07 18.67 7.01
C THR A 28 -4.68 20.07 7.07
N GLN A 29 -4.48 20.91 6.05
CA GLN A 29 -5.09 22.23 5.99
C GLN A 29 -6.63 22.13 5.90
N PHE A 30 -7.14 21.24 5.06
CA PHE A 30 -8.58 21.04 4.93
C PHE A 30 -9.23 20.62 6.26
N ILE A 31 -8.60 19.75 7.03
CA ILE A 31 -9.13 19.37 8.36
C ILE A 31 -9.07 20.57 9.33
N ALA A 32 -7.98 21.35 9.32
CA ALA A 32 -7.86 22.53 10.17
C ALA A 32 -8.90 23.63 9.85
N ASP A 33 -9.32 23.73 8.59
CA ASP A 33 -10.33 24.69 8.14
C ASP A 33 -11.78 24.23 8.43
N ASN A 34 -11.99 22.96 8.79
CA ASN A 34 -13.31 22.35 8.97
C ASN A 34 -13.43 21.75 10.39
N PRO A 35 -13.98 22.51 11.37
CA PRO A 35 -14.02 22.10 12.78
C PRO A 35 -14.75 20.79 13.07
N ASP A 36 -15.66 20.36 12.19
CA ASP A 36 -16.36 19.07 12.25
C ASP A 36 -15.42 17.86 12.04
N LEU A 37 -14.22 18.09 11.48
CA LEU A 37 -13.25 17.05 11.14
C LEU A 37 -12.07 16.94 12.12
N HIS A 38 -11.98 17.80 13.15
CA HIS A 38 -10.87 17.75 14.11
C HIS A 38 -10.72 16.39 14.83
N GLY A 39 -11.79 15.58 14.89
CA GLY A 39 -11.75 14.23 15.48
C GLY A 39 -11.10 13.15 14.62
N VAL A 40 -10.78 13.44 13.35
CA VAL A 40 -10.24 12.45 12.38
C VAL A 40 -8.85 12.83 11.85
N GLU A 41 -8.14 13.69 12.59
CA GLU A 41 -6.78 14.09 12.24
C GLU A 41 -5.81 12.90 12.30
N LEU A 42 -5.04 12.73 11.23
CA LEU A 42 -4.02 11.70 11.16
C LEU A 42 -2.75 12.18 11.85
N THR A 43 -2.30 11.40 12.85
CA THR A 43 -1.06 11.66 13.58
C THR A 43 0.15 11.38 12.69
N MET A 44 1.34 11.85 13.10
CA MET A 44 2.58 11.51 12.40
C MET A 44 2.82 9.99 12.35
N HIS A 45 2.40 9.26 13.39
CA HIS A 45 2.46 7.81 13.42
C HIS A 45 1.58 7.19 12.32
N ASP A 46 0.37 7.70 12.14
CA ASP A 46 -0.55 7.21 11.10
C ASP A 46 -0.01 7.49 9.70
N TRP A 47 0.57 8.67 9.46
CA TRP A 47 1.23 8.99 8.19
C TRP A 47 2.42 8.06 7.90
N ASN A 48 3.21 7.72 8.91
CA ASN A 48 4.32 6.77 8.78
C ASN A 48 3.80 5.36 8.48
N ALA A 49 2.72 4.94 9.14
CA ALA A 49 2.06 3.65 8.88
C ALA A 49 1.50 3.61 7.44
N ILE A 50 0.84 4.67 6.97
CA ILE A 50 0.35 4.79 5.59
C ILE A 50 1.51 4.68 4.60
N SER A 51 2.64 5.35 4.87
CA SER A 51 3.84 5.26 4.02
C SER A 51 4.38 3.84 3.97
N LEU A 52 4.51 3.18 5.13
CA LEU A 52 5.00 1.81 5.23
C LEU A 52 4.12 0.83 4.45
N VAL A 53 2.80 0.91 4.65
CA VAL A 53 1.83 0.04 3.96
C VAL A 53 1.80 0.34 2.46
N SER A 54 1.86 1.61 2.06
CA SER A 54 1.95 2.00 0.65
C SER A 54 3.17 1.38 -0.03
N ASP A 55 4.34 1.44 0.61
CA ASP A 55 5.58 0.82 0.09
C ASP A 55 5.46 -0.70 -0.05
N TRP A 56 4.79 -1.36 0.88
CA TRP A 56 4.52 -2.80 0.79
C TRP A 56 3.60 -3.13 -0.39
N LEU A 57 2.48 -2.41 -0.51
CA LEU A 57 1.49 -2.62 -1.57
C LEU A 57 2.06 -2.31 -2.96
N PHE A 58 3.07 -1.44 -3.05
CA PHE A 58 3.77 -1.14 -4.31
C PHE A 58 4.32 -2.41 -4.97
N HIS A 59 4.93 -3.32 -4.18
CA HIS A 59 5.52 -4.54 -4.72
C HIS A 59 4.46 -5.47 -5.33
N PHE A 60 3.31 -5.60 -4.69
CA PHE A 60 2.18 -6.36 -5.23
C PHE A 60 1.60 -5.73 -6.50
N ARG A 61 1.44 -4.39 -6.51
CA ARG A 61 0.98 -3.66 -7.69
C ARG A 61 1.96 -3.80 -8.85
N SER A 62 3.26 -3.69 -8.60
CA SER A 62 4.31 -3.84 -9.61
C SER A 62 4.29 -5.25 -10.21
N ALA A 63 4.23 -6.30 -9.38
CA ALA A 63 4.13 -7.67 -9.85
C ALA A 63 2.87 -7.90 -10.69
N THR A 64 1.72 -7.40 -10.24
CA THR A 64 0.45 -7.50 -10.95
C THR A 64 0.51 -6.76 -12.29
N SER A 65 1.04 -5.53 -12.31
CA SER A 65 1.21 -4.76 -13.54
C SER A 65 2.11 -5.47 -14.54
N GLN A 66 3.23 -6.03 -14.10
CA GLN A 66 4.13 -6.80 -14.95
C GLN A 66 3.43 -8.04 -15.54
N MET A 67 2.65 -8.76 -14.73
CA MET A 67 1.90 -9.93 -15.20
C MET A 67 0.78 -9.56 -16.18
N SER A 68 0.07 -8.45 -15.94
CA SER A 68 -1.07 -8.00 -16.77
C SER A 68 -0.65 -7.44 -18.13
N ILE A 69 0.59 -6.98 -18.30
CA ILE A 69 1.11 -6.51 -19.59
C ILE A 69 1.39 -7.67 -20.56
N ILE A 70 1.60 -8.88 -20.03
CA ILE A 70 2.00 -10.03 -20.84
C ILE A 70 0.75 -10.63 -21.50
N SER A 71 0.56 -10.38 -22.79
CA SER A 71 -0.58 -10.91 -23.57
C SER A 71 -0.63 -12.45 -23.64
N ARG A 72 0.48 -13.14 -23.36
CA ARG A 72 0.56 -14.60 -23.23
C ARG A 72 1.41 -14.98 -22.02
N PRO A 73 0.84 -15.51 -20.93
CA PRO A 73 1.61 -15.81 -19.72
C PRO A 73 2.67 -16.88 -20.03
N LEU A 74 3.93 -16.44 -20.11
CA LEU A 74 5.06 -17.35 -20.23
C LEU A 74 5.43 -17.83 -18.82
N LEU A 75 5.32 -19.15 -18.58
CA LEU A 75 5.53 -19.75 -17.25
C LEU A 75 6.84 -19.30 -16.59
N SER A 76 7.93 -19.22 -17.36
CA SER A 76 9.24 -18.77 -16.85
C SER A 76 9.22 -17.32 -16.37
N LEU A 77 8.48 -16.44 -17.04
CA LEU A 77 8.34 -15.04 -16.66
C LEU A 77 7.43 -14.88 -15.43
N THR A 78 6.29 -15.58 -15.39
CA THR A 78 5.42 -15.63 -14.20
C THR A 78 6.18 -16.15 -12.98
N HIS A 79 6.98 -17.21 -13.15
CA HIS A 79 7.80 -17.77 -12.10
C HIS A 79 8.84 -16.77 -11.59
N LYS A 80 9.53 -16.06 -12.50
CA LYS A 80 10.50 -15.01 -12.14
C LYS A 80 9.86 -13.87 -11.34
N ILE A 81 8.71 -13.36 -11.79
CA ILE A 81 7.99 -12.28 -11.10
C ILE A 81 7.56 -12.74 -9.70
N PHE A 82 6.99 -13.94 -9.59
CA PHE A 82 6.55 -14.49 -8.31
C PHE A 82 7.72 -14.70 -7.34
N ARG A 83 8.84 -15.27 -7.80
CA ARG A 83 10.06 -15.43 -6.99
C ARG A 83 10.63 -14.10 -6.53
N GLY A 84 10.62 -13.09 -7.40
CA GLY A 84 11.03 -11.72 -7.06
C GLY A 84 10.17 -11.15 -5.93
N LEU A 85 8.84 -11.26 -6.04
CA LEU A 85 7.92 -10.80 -5.01
C LEU A 85 8.15 -11.54 -3.67
N GLN A 86 8.30 -12.87 -3.70
CA GLN A 86 8.60 -13.64 -2.49
C GLN A 86 9.89 -13.19 -1.81
N LYS A 87 10.94 -12.90 -2.57
CA LYS A 87 12.22 -12.41 -2.05
C LYS A 87 12.04 -11.05 -1.37
N THR A 88 11.42 -10.09 -2.05
CA THR A 88 11.17 -8.75 -1.51
C THR A 88 10.32 -8.78 -0.25
N LEU A 89 9.31 -9.64 -0.18
CA LEU A 89 8.49 -9.80 1.02
C LEU A 89 9.28 -10.35 2.20
N LYS A 90 10.16 -11.33 1.99
CA LYS A 90 11.04 -11.85 3.04
C LYS A 90 11.96 -10.76 3.59
N GLU A 91 12.57 -9.96 2.71
CA GLU A 91 13.44 -8.85 3.11
C GLU A 91 12.67 -7.81 3.93
N LYS A 92 11.47 -7.43 3.48
CA LYS A 92 10.60 -6.48 4.20
C LYS A 92 10.14 -7.02 5.55
N LEU A 93 9.81 -8.32 5.65
CA LEU A 93 9.43 -8.97 6.92
C LEU A 93 10.57 -8.97 7.94
N VAL A 94 11.81 -9.24 7.49
CA VAL A 94 13.00 -9.22 8.36
C VAL A 94 13.30 -7.81 8.87
N ALA A 95 12.99 -6.79 8.07
CA ALA A 95 13.20 -5.39 8.43
C ALA A 95 12.12 -4.81 9.37
N LEU A 96 11.05 -5.56 9.69
CA LEU A 96 10.03 -5.09 10.62
C LEU A 96 10.56 -5.07 12.07
N PRO A 97 10.22 -4.05 12.87
CA PRO A 97 10.51 -4.04 14.30
C PRO A 97 9.88 -5.26 15.00
N LYS A 98 10.61 -5.88 15.93
CA LYS A 98 10.17 -7.10 16.66
C LYS A 98 8.89 -6.89 17.50
N ASP A 99 8.55 -5.63 17.76
CA ASP A 99 7.38 -5.22 18.54
C ASP A 99 6.05 -5.35 17.78
N SER A 100 6.07 -5.78 16.52
CA SER A 100 4.87 -5.97 15.69
C SER A 100 4.14 -7.30 15.93
N SER A 101 4.45 -8.00 17.03
CA SER A 101 3.83 -9.28 17.40
C SER A 101 2.52 -9.10 18.17
N SER A 102 1.42 -9.16 17.42
CA SER A 102 0.10 -9.75 17.77
C SER A 102 -0.60 -9.30 19.08
N GLU A 103 -1.24 -8.14 19.03
CA GLU A 103 -2.59 -7.98 19.57
C GLU A 103 -3.58 -7.83 18.41
N LEU A 104 -3.78 -8.91 17.64
CA LEU A 104 -5.05 -9.05 16.93
C LEU A 104 -6.08 -9.49 17.97
N GLY A 105 -6.67 -8.49 18.62
CA GLY A 105 -7.76 -8.64 19.58
C GLY A 105 -8.85 -9.54 19.01
N THR A 106 -9.15 -10.58 19.78
CA THR A 106 -10.37 -11.36 19.66
C THR A 106 -11.54 -10.46 20.02
N HIS A 107 -12.35 -10.10 19.04
CA HIS A 107 -13.73 -9.66 19.21
C HIS A 107 -14.60 -10.33 18.15
#